data_AF-A0A4R4MCB7-F1
#
_entry.id   AF-A0A4R4MCB7-F1
#
_cell.length_a   1.000
_cell.length_b   1.000
_cell.length_c   1.000
_cell.angle_alpha   90.00
_cell.angle_beta   90.00
_cell.angle_gamma   90.00
#
_symmetry.space_group_name_H-M   'P 1'
#
loop_
_entity.id
_entity.type
_entity.pdbx_description
1 polymer ?
#
loop_
_entity_poly.entity_id
_entity_poly.type
_entity_poly.pdbx_seq_one_letter_code
_entity_poly.pdbx_strand_id
1 'polypeptide(L)'
;MLIVVEPELTIRLADELLMFLPATRRASVSRVACDGTSTLGHLVESLGVPLPEAGPMTVGGEPADPSMRPAAGADVRVEAVPRPQPVPLEPGQDAPRFVLDVHLGTLARRMRLLGLDTAYHNDMDDPALVVQANDEGRVLLTQDRGLLRRRALWFGAYVRGARPDDQLRDVLDRFAPVLRPWTRCTACNGELVPVDKQEIEDHLEAGTRRSYDVYGRCANCGQLYWRGAHGGHLERIVEDATRLLQSVQEGPR
;
A
#
# COMPACT_ATOMS: atom_id res chain seq x y z
N MET A 1 9.93 -5.76 51.56
CA MET A 1 9.17 -5.58 50.30
C MET A 1 10.19 -5.59 49.19
N LEU A 2 10.47 -6.75 48.60
CA LEU A 2 11.38 -6.85 47.47
C LEU A 2 10.68 -6.18 46.30
N ILE A 3 11.24 -5.08 45.79
CA ILE A 3 10.86 -4.52 44.51
C ILE A 3 11.33 -5.56 43.49
N VAL A 4 10.43 -6.43 43.05
CA VAL A 4 10.67 -7.28 41.89
C VAL A 4 10.70 -6.31 40.72
N VAL A 5 11.90 -5.90 40.32
CA VAL A 5 12.09 -5.16 39.07
C VAL A 5 11.79 -6.18 38.00
N GLU A 6 10.61 -6.07 37.38
CA GLU A 6 10.31 -6.89 36.21
C GLU A 6 11.41 -6.64 35.17
N PRO A 7 12.00 -7.69 34.59
CA PRO A 7 13.04 -7.50 33.59
C PRO A 7 12.48 -6.68 32.43
N GLU A 8 13.01 -5.50 32.18
CA GLU A 8 12.58 -4.61 31.09
C GLU A 8 13.59 -4.61 29.94
N LEU A 9 13.13 -4.25 28.75
CA LEU A 9 13.99 -3.88 27.61
C LEU A 9 13.57 -2.53 27.03
N THR A 10 14.44 -1.93 26.24
CA THR A 10 14.18 -0.64 25.58
C THR A 10 13.92 -0.87 24.09
N ILE A 11 12.79 -0.37 23.57
CA ILE A 11 12.49 -0.33 22.14
C ILE A 11 12.51 1.11 21.66
N ARG A 12 13.30 1.37 20.62
CA ARG A 12 13.39 2.65 19.90
C ARG A 12 12.71 2.48 18.55
N LEU A 13 11.76 3.35 18.27
CA LEU A 13 10.98 3.32 17.03
C LEU A 13 11.36 4.51 16.16
N ALA A 14 11.47 4.27 14.85
CA ALA A 14 11.51 5.35 13.87
C ALA A 14 10.26 6.24 13.97
N ASP A 15 10.41 7.53 13.67
CA ASP A 15 9.36 8.54 13.86
C ASP A 15 8.10 8.24 13.04
N GLU A 16 8.26 7.62 11.86
CA GLU A 16 7.18 7.22 10.97
C GLU A 16 6.27 6.14 11.59
N LEU A 17 6.77 5.37 12.56
CA LEU A 17 6.00 4.31 13.23
C LEU A 17 5.14 4.87 14.38
N LEU A 18 5.42 6.08 14.86
CA LEU A 18 4.75 6.67 16.02
C LEU A 18 3.25 6.90 15.78
N MET A 19 2.82 6.99 14.52
CA MET A 19 1.40 7.10 14.18
C MET A 19 0.59 5.84 14.57
N PHE A 20 1.24 4.68 14.68
CA PHE A 20 0.60 3.42 15.08
C PHE A 20 0.44 3.30 16.59
N LEU A 21 1.22 4.05 17.38
CA LEU A 21 1.15 3.99 18.84
C LEU A 21 -0.14 4.66 19.35
N PRO A 22 -0.72 4.13 20.45
CA PRO A 22 -1.78 4.81 21.19
C PRO A 22 -1.34 6.22 21.60
N ALA A 23 -2.25 7.19 21.54
CA ALA A 23 -1.94 8.59 21.83
C ALA A 23 -1.29 8.81 23.21
N THR A 24 -1.67 8.02 24.21
CA THR A 24 -1.13 8.07 25.58
C THR A 24 0.30 7.57 25.72
N ARG A 25 0.82 6.84 24.71
CA ARG A 25 2.14 6.21 24.74
C ARG A 25 2.98 6.56 23.51
N ARG A 26 2.62 7.61 22.77
CA ARG A 26 3.32 8.01 21.54
C ARG A 26 4.68 8.65 21.85
N ALA A 27 5.70 7.81 21.95
CA ALA A 27 7.08 8.21 22.18
C ALA A 27 8.01 7.34 21.33
N SER A 28 9.12 7.92 20.87
CA SER A 28 10.16 7.23 20.10
C SER A 28 10.94 6.21 20.92
N VAL A 29 10.83 6.24 22.25
CA VAL A 29 11.45 5.28 23.15
C VAL A 29 10.39 4.72 24.10
N SER A 30 10.27 3.40 24.14
CA SER A 30 9.36 2.67 25.02
C SER A 30 10.15 1.67 25.88
N ARG A 31 9.84 1.61 27.18
CA ARG A 31 10.29 0.52 28.06
C ARG A 31 9.20 -0.53 28.11
N VAL A 32 9.57 -1.78 27.89
CA VAL A 32 8.64 -2.90 27.76
C VAL A 32 9.08 -4.00 28.70
N ALA A 33 8.13 -4.54 29.48
CA ALA A 33 8.37 -5.72 30.30
C ALA A 33 8.71 -6.91 29.39
N CYS A 34 9.75 -7.65 29.77
CA CYS A 34 10.21 -8.85 29.10
C CYS A 34 9.79 -10.06 29.93
N ASP A 35 8.90 -10.89 29.40
CA ASP A 35 8.47 -12.15 30.03
C ASP A 35 9.43 -13.32 29.73
N GLY A 36 10.49 -13.08 28.95
CA GLY A 36 11.45 -14.08 28.48
C GLY A 36 10.92 -15.04 27.41
N THR A 37 9.67 -14.89 26.96
CA THR A 37 9.02 -15.79 26.00
C THR A 37 8.45 -15.10 24.77
N SER A 38 8.13 -13.82 24.87
CA SER A 38 7.63 -12.99 23.79
C SER A 38 8.70 -12.79 22.72
N THR A 39 8.31 -12.96 21.46
CA THR A 39 9.20 -12.64 20.34
C THR A 39 9.27 -11.14 20.14
N LEU A 40 10.34 -10.65 19.51
CA LEU A 40 10.52 -9.26 19.15
C LEU A 40 9.31 -8.72 18.38
N GLY A 41 8.80 -9.48 17.42
CA GLY A 41 7.60 -9.12 16.67
C GLY A 41 6.36 -8.95 17.57
N HIS A 42 6.12 -9.87 18.51
CA HIS A 42 5.01 -9.72 19.47
C HIS A 42 5.16 -8.46 20.33
N LEU A 43 6.38 -8.14 20.78
CA LEU A 43 6.64 -6.93 21.56
C LEU A 43 6.36 -5.66 20.74
N VAL A 44 6.80 -5.62 19.48
CA VAL A 44 6.52 -4.50 18.55
C VAL A 44 5.02 -4.34 18.30
N GLU A 45 4.30 -5.44 18.05
CA GLU A 45 2.84 -5.40 17.87
C GLU A 45 2.09 -4.94 19.13
N SER A 46 2.59 -5.31 20.32
CA SER A 46 2.01 -4.90 21.60
C SER A 46 2.10 -3.38 21.83
N LEU A 47 3.09 -2.71 21.23
CA LEU A 47 3.20 -1.25 21.21
C LEU A 47 2.18 -0.61 20.24
N GLY A 48 1.67 -1.38 19.29
CA GLY A 48 0.65 -0.96 18.34
C GLY A 48 1.07 -1.01 16.88
N VAL A 49 2.37 -1.20 16.60
CA VAL A 49 2.94 -1.21 15.25
C VAL A 49 2.64 -2.56 14.57
N PRO A 50 1.87 -2.61 13.47
CA PRO A 50 1.71 -3.83 12.69
C PRO A 50 3.05 -4.28 12.11
N LEU A 51 3.36 -5.59 12.14
CA LEU A 51 4.63 -6.09 11.58
C LEU A 51 4.87 -5.75 10.11
N PRO A 52 3.86 -5.71 9.22
CA PRO A 52 4.09 -5.28 7.83
C PRO A 52 4.56 -3.81 7.68
N GLU A 53 4.43 -3.00 8.74
CA GLU A 53 4.92 -1.62 8.78
C GLU A 53 6.28 -1.48 9.46
N ALA A 54 6.72 -2.51 10.18
CA ALA A 54 8.04 -2.52 10.82
C ALA A 54 9.10 -2.91 9.77
N GLY A 55 10.09 -2.04 9.61
CA GLY A 55 11.25 -2.29 8.77
C GLY A 55 12.33 -3.12 9.48
N PRO A 56 13.60 -2.98 9.04
CA PRO A 56 14.73 -3.66 9.68
C PRO A 56 14.77 -3.43 11.19
N MET A 57 15.04 -4.50 11.94
CA MET A 57 15.18 -4.45 13.38
C MET A 57 16.61 -4.80 13.78
N THR A 58 17.09 -4.17 14.85
CA THR A 58 18.37 -4.53 15.47
C THR A 58 18.24 -4.72 16.96
N VAL A 59 19.05 -5.62 17.53
CA VAL A 59 19.18 -5.83 18.97
C VAL A 59 20.64 -5.68 19.36
N GLY A 60 20.96 -4.67 20.16
CA GLY A 60 22.35 -4.33 20.48
C GLY A 60 23.18 -3.90 19.27
N GLY A 61 22.52 -3.45 18.19
CA GLY A 61 23.16 -3.05 16.93
C GLY A 61 23.25 -4.15 15.87
N GLU A 62 22.98 -5.41 16.22
CA GLU A 62 23.00 -6.52 15.27
C GLU A 62 21.62 -6.76 14.63
N PRO A 63 21.53 -7.11 13.33
CA PRO A 63 20.28 -7.43 12.67
C PRO A 63 19.49 -8.54 13.39
N ALA A 64 18.18 -8.35 13.49
CA ALA A 64 17.30 -9.23 14.26
C ALA A 64 16.02 -9.58 13.48
N ASP A 65 15.63 -10.85 13.53
CA ASP A 65 14.38 -11.33 12.95
C ASP A 65 13.19 -11.16 13.93
N PRO A 66 11.96 -10.84 13.49
CA PRO A 66 10.81 -10.71 14.38
C PRO A 66 10.50 -11.95 15.25
N SER A 67 10.97 -13.14 14.86
CA SER A 67 10.82 -14.38 15.64
C SER A 67 11.82 -14.51 16.81
N MET A 68 12.89 -13.72 16.85
CA MET A 68 13.89 -13.78 17.94
C MET A 68 13.30 -13.34 19.28
N ARG A 69 13.87 -13.82 20.39
CA ARG A 69 13.45 -13.48 21.75
C ARG A 69 14.51 -12.62 22.43
N PRO A 70 14.26 -11.32 22.66
CA PRO A 70 15.26 -10.44 23.23
C PRO A 70 15.46 -10.70 24.73
N ALA A 71 16.70 -10.62 25.19
CA ALA A 71 17.02 -10.71 26.60
C ALA A 71 16.58 -9.44 27.36
N ALA A 72 16.41 -9.56 28.69
CA ALA A 72 16.25 -8.41 29.55
C ALA A 72 17.42 -7.43 29.40
N GLY A 73 17.13 -6.13 29.43
CA GLY A 73 18.12 -5.06 29.25
C GLY A 73 18.54 -4.79 27.80
N ALA A 74 18.00 -5.52 26.82
CA ALA A 74 18.30 -5.29 25.41
C ALA A 74 17.90 -3.88 24.94
N ASP A 75 18.72 -3.29 24.07
CA ASP A 75 18.38 -2.09 23.30
C ASP A 75 17.98 -2.52 21.89
N VAL A 76 16.70 -2.34 21.58
CA VAL A 76 16.07 -2.73 20.33
C VAL A 76 15.82 -1.48 19.50
N ARG A 77 16.16 -1.50 18.21
CA ARG A 77 15.75 -0.47 17.25
C ARG A 77 14.87 -1.08 16.19
N VAL A 78 13.78 -0.40 15.86
CA VAL A 78 12.83 -0.78 14.81
C VAL A 78 12.73 0.39 13.85
N GLU A 79 13.28 0.19 12.66
CA GLU A 79 13.21 1.17 11.59
C GLU A 79 11.83 1.10 10.90
N ALA A 80 11.48 2.15 10.15
CA ALA A 80 10.34 2.09 9.25
C ALA A 80 10.67 1.23 8.01
N VAL A 81 9.64 0.71 7.32
CA VAL A 81 9.85 0.10 6.00
C VAL A 81 10.56 1.10 5.06
N PRO A 82 11.58 0.65 4.31
CA PRO A 82 12.28 1.53 3.37
C PRO A 82 11.32 2.01 2.29
N ARG A 83 11.56 3.21 1.77
CA ARG A 83 10.82 3.77 0.64
C ARG A 83 11.82 4.18 -0.46
N PRO A 84 11.71 3.63 -1.68
CA PRO A 84 10.75 2.61 -2.11
C PRO A 84 10.92 1.24 -1.41
N GLN A 85 9.81 0.60 -1.08
CA GLN A 85 9.75 -0.72 -0.47
C GLN A 85 9.83 -1.78 -1.58
N PRO A 86 10.82 -2.68 -1.54
CA PRO A 86 10.89 -3.78 -2.48
C PRO A 86 9.73 -4.77 -2.22
N VAL A 87 9.08 -5.21 -3.29
CA VAL A 87 8.07 -6.26 -3.27
C VAL A 87 8.63 -7.47 -4.02
N PRO A 88 8.56 -8.69 -3.48
CA PRO A 88 8.89 -9.90 -4.23
C PRO A 88 7.98 -10.01 -5.45
N LEU A 89 8.57 -10.00 -6.65
CA LEU A 89 7.84 -10.11 -7.91
C LEU A 89 8.04 -11.52 -8.50
N GLU A 90 6.98 -12.07 -9.07
CA GLU A 90 7.06 -13.31 -9.84
C GLU A 90 7.80 -13.09 -11.18
N PRO A 91 8.45 -14.12 -11.75
CA PRO A 91 9.11 -14.02 -13.04
C PRO A 91 8.18 -13.45 -14.12
N GLY A 92 8.61 -12.38 -14.78
CA GLY A 92 7.83 -11.70 -15.83
C GLY A 92 6.91 -10.59 -15.34
N GLN A 93 6.84 -10.33 -14.03
CA GLN A 93 6.20 -9.14 -13.48
C GLN A 93 7.21 -7.98 -13.37
N ASP A 94 6.81 -6.81 -13.86
CA ASP A 94 7.60 -5.58 -13.81
C ASP A 94 7.08 -4.57 -12.78
N ALA A 95 5.92 -4.85 -12.18
CA ALA A 95 5.32 -4.03 -11.12
C ALA A 95 4.53 -4.91 -10.14
N PRO A 96 4.40 -4.47 -8.85
CA PRO A 96 3.55 -5.14 -7.89
C PRO A 96 2.08 -5.13 -8.31
N ARG A 97 1.36 -6.21 -7.95
CA ARG A 97 -0.10 -6.24 -7.99
C ARG A 97 -0.66 -5.90 -6.63
N PHE A 98 -1.84 -5.30 -6.61
CA PHE A 98 -2.48 -4.84 -5.39
C PHE A 98 -3.86 -5.46 -5.20
N VAL A 99 -4.27 -5.60 -3.94
CA VAL A 99 -5.65 -5.83 -3.51
C VAL A 99 -5.97 -4.83 -2.41
N LEU A 100 -7.11 -4.15 -2.53
CA LEU A 100 -7.48 -3.06 -1.62
C LEU A 100 -8.65 -3.47 -0.75
N ASP A 101 -8.63 -3.01 0.50
CA ASP A 101 -9.80 -3.12 1.38
C ASP A 101 -11.01 -2.38 0.81
N VAL A 102 -12.20 -2.73 1.32
CA VAL A 102 -13.49 -2.21 0.85
C VAL A 102 -13.65 -0.68 0.98
N HIS A 103 -12.90 -0.03 1.87
CA HIS A 103 -12.96 1.42 2.13
C HIS A 103 -12.06 2.23 1.18
N LEU A 104 -11.19 1.57 0.42
CA LEU A 104 -10.22 2.19 -0.49
C LEU A 104 -10.69 2.23 -1.95
N GLY A 105 -12.00 2.19 -2.22
CA GLY A 105 -12.53 2.13 -3.59
C GLY A 105 -12.13 3.31 -4.49
N THR A 106 -12.05 4.54 -3.97
CA THR A 106 -11.58 5.70 -4.76
C THR A 106 -10.10 5.58 -5.11
N LEU A 107 -9.29 5.08 -4.17
CA LEU A 107 -7.88 4.79 -4.41
C LEU A 107 -7.73 3.71 -5.48
N ALA A 108 -8.52 2.62 -5.40
CA ALA A 108 -8.50 1.54 -6.38
C ALA A 108 -8.75 2.05 -7.81
N ARG A 109 -9.76 2.91 -7.99
CA ARG A 109 -10.08 3.50 -9.29
C ARG A 109 -8.92 4.34 -9.84
N ARG A 110 -8.22 5.06 -8.98
CA ARG A 110 -7.07 5.90 -9.37
C ARG A 110 -5.82 5.08 -9.67
N MET A 111 -5.54 4.02 -8.90
CA MET A 111 -4.44 3.10 -9.20
C MET A 111 -4.66 2.41 -10.55
N ARG A 112 -5.90 1.97 -10.84
CA ARG A 112 -6.28 1.41 -12.16
C ARG A 112 -6.12 2.42 -13.29
N LEU A 113 -6.49 3.68 -13.07
CA LEU A 113 -6.26 4.76 -14.05
C LEU A 113 -4.77 4.87 -14.43
N LEU A 114 -3.87 4.71 -13.46
CA LEU A 114 -2.42 4.72 -13.68
C LEU A 114 -1.86 3.40 -14.26
N GLY A 115 -2.72 2.42 -14.55
CA GLY A 115 -2.33 1.13 -15.12
C GLY A 115 -1.89 0.08 -14.12
N LEU A 116 -2.05 0.33 -12.82
CA LEU A 116 -1.66 -0.62 -11.78
C LEU A 116 -2.72 -1.72 -11.67
N ASP A 117 -2.30 -2.98 -11.69
CA ASP A 117 -3.18 -4.13 -11.48
C ASP A 117 -3.68 -4.12 -10.03
N THR A 118 -4.94 -3.74 -9.86
CA THR A 118 -5.54 -3.44 -8.56
C THR A 118 -6.89 -4.14 -8.40
N ALA A 119 -6.91 -5.25 -7.67
CA ALA A 119 -8.12 -5.93 -7.26
C ALA A 119 -8.88 -5.11 -6.19
N TYR A 120 -10.20 -5.05 -6.33
CA TYR A 120 -11.10 -4.38 -5.38
C TYR A 120 -12.51 -4.91 -5.60
N HIS A 121 -13.14 -5.31 -4.51
CA HIS A 121 -14.50 -5.80 -4.43
C HIS A 121 -15.21 -5.06 -3.29
N ASN A 122 -16.46 -4.65 -3.51
CA ASN A 122 -17.21 -3.84 -2.55
C ASN A 122 -17.85 -4.66 -1.42
N ASP A 123 -17.78 -5.98 -1.49
CA ASP A 123 -18.49 -6.93 -0.64
C ASP A 123 -17.61 -8.06 -0.08
N MET A 124 -16.28 -7.93 -0.18
CA MET A 124 -15.35 -8.89 0.40
C MET A 124 -15.12 -8.66 1.90
N ASP A 125 -15.05 -9.75 2.65
CA ASP A 125 -14.64 -9.73 4.04
C ASP A 125 -13.11 -9.83 4.19
N ASP A 126 -12.61 -9.49 5.37
CA ASP A 126 -11.18 -9.51 5.68
C ASP A 126 -10.51 -10.89 5.45
N PRO A 127 -11.10 -12.04 5.85
CA PRO A 127 -10.55 -13.35 5.50
C PRO A 127 -10.38 -13.54 3.99
N ALA A 128 -11.39 -13.21 3.18
CA ALA A 128 -11.32 -13.35 1.73
C ALA A 128 -10.25 -12.45 1.11
N LEU A 129 -10.08 -11.21 1.63
CA LEU A 129 -9.02 -10.31 1.19
C LEU A 129 -7.63 -10.91 1.40
N VAL A 130 -7.38 -11.54 2.56
CA VAL A 130 -6.10 -12.20 2.85
C VAL A 130 -5.88 -13.42 1.97
N VAL A 131 -6.90 -14.25 1.77
CA VAL A 131 -6.82 -15.42 0.88
C VAL A 131 -6.46 -14.98 -0.53
N GLN A 132 -7.18 -14.00 -1.09
CA GLN A 132 -6.89 -13.49 -2.42
C GLN A 132 -5.49 -12.86 -2.51
N ALA A 133 -5.08 -12.10 -1.49
CA ALA A 133 -3.75 -11.50 -1.45
C ALA A 133 -2.65 -12.57 -1.57
N ASN A 134 -2.79 -13.66 -0.82
CA ASN A 134 -1.82 -14.76 -0.80
C ASN A 134 -1.84 -15.56 -2.11
N ASP A 135 -3.02 -15.99 -2.55
CA ASP A 135 -3.19 -16.86 -3.72
C ASP A 135 -2.73 -16.17 -5.00
N GLU A 136 -2.94 -14.86 -5.10
CA GLU A 136 -2.55 -14.07 -6.27
C GLU A 136 -1.23 -13.32 -6.08
N GLY A 137 -0.51 -13.47 -4.95
CA GLY A 137 0.71 -12.70 -4.68
C GLY A 137 0.49 -11.18 -4.83
N ARG A 138 -0.59 -10.65 -4.26
CA ARG A 138 -0.94 -9.22 -4.27
C ARG A 138 -0.60 -8.56 -2.95
N VAL A 139 -0.04 -7.36 -3.00
CA VAL A 139 0.12 -6.49 -1.84
C VAL A 139 -1.26 -6.05 -1.35
N LEU A 140 -1.61 -6.41 -0.11
CA LEU A 140 -2.85 -5.96 0.52
C LEU A 140 -2.68 -4.52 1.03
N LEU A 141 -3.49 -3.59 0.53
CA LEU A 141 -3.54 -2.21 0.98
C LEU A 141 -4.76 -1.98 1.87
N THR A 142 -4.55 -1.41 3.05
CA THR A 142 -5.63 -1.15 4.00
C THR A 142 -5.35 0.04 4.91
N GLN A 143 -6.41 0.63 5.49
CA GLN A 143 -6.28 1.54 6.64
C GLN A 143 -6.67 0.87 7.98
N ASP A 144 -6.93 -0.44 7.97
CA ASP A 144 -7.19 -1.23 9.16
C ASP A 144 -5.92 -1.93 9.66
N ARG A 145 -5.51 -1.57 10.87
CA ARG A 145 -4.37 -2.17 11.56
C ARG A 145 -4.63 -3.63 11.95
N GLY A 146 -5.89 -3.99 12.23
CA GLY A 146 -6.29 -5.35 12.57
C GLY A 146 -6.07 -6.32 11.42
N LEU A 147 -6.39 -5.88 10.20
CA LEU A 147 -6.15 -6.65 8.97
C LEU A 147 -4.66 -6.93 8.75
N LEU A 148 -3.78 -5.95 9.01
CA LEU A 148 -2.32 -6.11 8.91
C LEU A 148 -1.69 -7.00 9.98
N ARG A 149 -2.37 -7.24 11.10
CA ARG A 149 -1.89 -8.13 12.19
C ARG A 149 -2.24 -9.60 11.97
N ARG A 150 -2.89 -9.93 10.85
CA ARG A 150 -3.24 -11.31 10.53
C ARG A 150 -2.00 -12.09 10.11
N ARG A 151 -1.65 -13.12 10.89
CA ARG A 151 -0.48 -13.97 10.66
C ARG A 151 -0.42 -14.65 9.29
N ALA A 152 -1.56 -14.86 8.65
CA ALA A 152 -1.63 -15.49 7.33
C ALA A 152 -1.29 -14.53 6.19
N LEU A 153 -1.22 -13.21 6.41
CA LEU A 153 -0.98 -12.24 5.35
C LEU A 153 0.49 -12.29 4.90
N TRP A 154 0.72 -12.62 3.63
CA TRP A 154 2.07 -12.70 3.07
C TRP A 154 2.74 -11.32 2.91
N PHE A 155 1.98 -10.31 2.47
CA PHE A 155 2.47 -8.95 2.25
C PHE A 155 1.32 -7.94 2.39
N GLY A 156 1.51 -6.95 3.25
CA GLY A 156 0.50 -5.92 3.54
C GLY A 156 1.13 -4.56 3.74
N ALA A 157 0.33 -3.51 3.53
CA ALA A 157 0.75 -2.14 3.72
C ALA A 157 -0.41 -1.26 4.20
N TYR A 158 -0.12 -0.48 5.25
CA TYR A 158 -1.00 0.58 5.71
C TYR A 158 -0.96 1.76 4.74
N VAL A 159 -2.12 2.22 4.30
CA VAL A 159 -2.26 3.41 3.45
C VAL A 159 -2.42 4.65 4.32
N ARG A 160 -1.47 5.59 4.21
CA ARG A 160 -1.48 6.85 4.94
C ARG A 160 -2.34 7.90 4.21
N GLY A 161 -2.84 8.86 4.98
CA GLY A 161 -3.65 9.97 4.45
C GLY A 161 -5.16 9.75 4.57
N ALA A 162 -5.88 10.87 4.69
CA ALA A 162 -7.35 10.87 4.83
C ALA A 162 -8.06 11.12 3.50
N ARG A 163 -7.40 11.80 2.55
CA ARG A 163 -7.98 12.10 1.24
C ARG A 163 -7.43 11.16 0.17
N PRO A 164 -8.20 10.87 -0.89
CA PRO A 164 -7.73 10.02 -1.98
C PRO A 164 -6.42 10.46 -2.65
N ASP A 165 -6.12 11.77 -2.70
CA ASP A 165 -4.85 12.26 -3.28
C ASP A 165 -3.66 11.90 -2.39
N ASP A 166 -3.84 11.97 -1.07
CA ASP A 166 -2.79 11.69 -0.10
C ASP A 166 -2.53 10.18 -0.04
N GLN A 167 -3.60 9.38 -0.08
CA GLN A 167 -3.53 7.92 -0.18
C GLN A 167 -2.79 7.47 -1.45
N LEU A 168 -3.11 8.08 -2.59
CA LEU A 168 -2.42 7.75 -3.84
C LEU A 168 -0.93 8.14 -3.77
N ARG A 169 -0.62 9.33 -3.25
CA ARG A 169 0.77 9.77 -3.06
C ARG A 169 1.53 8.80 -2.15
N ASP A 170 0.94 8.38 -1.04
CA ASP A 170 1.57 7.45 -0.10
C ASP A 170 1.92 6.10 -0.77
N VAL A 171 1.00 5.53 -1.55
CA VAL A 171 1.24 4.26 -2.25
C VAL A 171 2.33 4.40 -3.33
N LEU A 172 2.29 5.48 -4.12
CA LEU A 172 3.28 5.72 -5.17
C LEU A 172 4.68 5.99 -4.60
N ASP A 173 4.77 6.78 -3.53
CA ASP A 173 6.01 7.02 -2.79
C ASP A 173 6.56 5.73 -2.18
N ARG A 174 5.67 4.91 -1.58
CA ARG A 174 6.05 3.65 -0.94
C ARG A 174 6.56 2.61 -1.92
N PHE A 175 5.92 2.41 -3.07
CA PHE A 175 6.24 1.28 -3.95
C PHE A 175 6.94 1.66 -5.25
N ALA A 176 6.93 2.95 -5.61
CA ALA A 176 7.47 3.48 -6.86
C ALA A 176 7.20 2.61 -8.12
N PRO A 177 5.94 2.16 -8.36
CA PRO A 177 5.66 1.20 -9.42
C PRO A 177 5.80 1.85 -10.80
N VAL A 178 6.10 1.03 -11.82
CA VAL A 178 6.04 1.49 -13.21
C VAL A 178 4.59 1.78 -13.58
N LEU A 179 4.31 3.01 -14.07
CA LEU A 179 2.98 3.39 -14.51
C LEU A 179 2.75 3.05 -15.97
N ARG A 180 1.54 2.60 -16.29
CA ARG A 180 1.05 2.38 -17.65
C ARG A 180 -0.35 2.98 -17.79
N PRO A 181 -0.50 4.31 -17.68
CA PRO A 181 -1.81 4.94 -17.61
C PRO A 181 -2.71 4.52 -18.77
N TRP A 182 -4.02 4.45 -18.53
CA TRP A 182 -5.02 4.13 -19.56
C TRP A 182 -4.92 2.72 -20.15
N THR A 183 -4.31 1.77 -19.44
CA THR A 183 -4.26 0.35 -19.85
C THR A 183 -5.23 -0.56 -19.09
N ARG A 184 -5.85 -0.06 -18.02
CA ARG A 184 -6.76 -0.81 -17.15
C ARG A 184 -8.09 -0.08 -16.96
N CYS A 185 -9.17 -0.85 -16.91
CA CYS A 185 -10.51 -0.36 -16.62
C CYS A 185 -10.60 0.09 -15.16
N THR A 186 -10.98 1.35 -14.94
CA THR A 186 -11.14 1.89 -13.58
C THR A 186 -12.26 1.22 -12.80
N ALA A 187 -13.26 0.65 -13.48
CA ALA A 187 -14.39 -0.04 -12.85
C ALA A 187 -14.06 -1.49 -12.44
N CYS A 188 -13.45 -2.28 -13.34
CA CYS A 188 -13.28 -3.73 -13.11
C CYS A 188 -11.83 -4.25 -13.17
N ASN A 189 -10.82 -3.39 -13.39
CA ASN A 189 -9.40 -3.78 -13.54
C ASN A 189 -9.05 -4.57 -14.81
N GLY A 190 -10.03 -4.90 -15.66
CA GLY A 190 -9.79 -5.56 -16.96
C GLY A 190 -8.95 -4.69 -17.90
N GLU A 191 -8.23 -5.31 -18.83
CA GLU A 191 -7.37 -4.59 -19.77
C GLU A 191 -8.20 -3.77 -20.77
N LEU A 192 -7.68 -2.59 -21.11
CA LEU A 192 -8.25 -1.74 -22.15
C LEU A 192 -7.62 -2.10 -23.49
N VAL A 193 -8.47 -2.46 -24.44
CA VAL A 193 -8.07 -2.67 -25.83
C VAL A 193 -8.34 -1.41 -26.65
N PRO A 194 -7.44 -1.02 -27.55
CA PRO A 194 -7.71 0.06 -28.50
C PRO A 194 -8.97 -0.23 -29.30
N VAL A 195 -9.78 0.80 -29.53
CA VAL A 195 -10.94 0.71 -30.43
C VAL A 195 -10.89 1.85 -31.43
N ASP A 196 -11.35 1.58 -32.64
CA ASP A 196 -11.41 2.59 -33.70
C ASP A 196 -12.43 3.67 -33.31
N LYS A 197 -12.14 4.92 -33.70
CA LYS A 197 -13.06 6.05 -33.48
C LYS A 197 -14.40 5.78 -34.18
N GLN A 198 -14.37 5.13 -35.35
CA GLN A 198 -15.58 4.81 -36.13
C GLN A 198 -16.53 3.88 -35.36
N GLU A 199 -16.01 2.95 -34.54
CA GLU A 199 -16.84 2.01 -33.78
C GLU A 199 -17.59 2.63 -32.60
N ILE A 200 -17.26 3.87 -32.22
CA ILE A 200 -17.86 4.54 -31.07
C ILE A 200 -18.67 5.79 -31.44
N GLU A 201 -18.69 6.19 -32.72
CA GLU A 201 -19.44 7.37 -33.18
C GLU A 201 -20.94 7.28 -32.85
N ASP A 202 -21.51 6.08 -32.88
CA ASP A 202 -22.92 5.81 -32.55
C ASP A 202 -23.21 5.89 -31.05
N HIS A 203 -22.19 5.75 -30.20
CA HIS A 203 -22.29 5.86 -28.75
C HIS A 203 -22.06 7.29 -28.24
N LEU A 204 -21.67 8.23 -29.12
CA LEU A 204 -21.37 9.60 -28.76
C LEU A 204 -22.57 10.53 -29.01
N GLU A 205 -22.97 11.26 -27.97
CA GLU A 205 -23.96 12.32 -28.09
C GLU A 205 -23.49 13.38 -29.11
N ALA A 206 -24.44 13.97 -29.84
CA ALA A 206 -24.17 14.72 -31.06
C ALA A 206 -23.23 15.94 -30.91
N GLY A 207 -23.00 16.42 -29.68
CA GLY A 207 -22.13 17.56 -29.37
C GLY A 207 -20.64 17.23 -29.15
N THR A 208 -20.26 15.96 -28.97
CA THR A 208 -18.88 15.57 -28.60
C THR A 208 -17.98 15.27 -29.80
N ARG A 209 -18.52 15.28 -31.02
CA ARG A 209 -17.88 14.74 -32.23
C ARG A 209 -16.61 15.46 -32.72
N ARG A 210 -16.26 16.64 -32.20
CA ARG A 210 -15.23 17.51 -32.83
C ARG A 210 -13.80 17.35 -32.31
N SER A 211 -13.56 16.71 -31.16
CA SER A 211 -12.19 16.37 -30.71
C SER A 211 -12.21 15.39 -29.52
N TYR A 212 -12.12 14.09 -29.79
CA TYR A 212 -11.89 13.09 -28.74
C TYR A 212 -10.79 12.11 -29.16
N ASP A 213 -9.99 11.68 -28.19
CA ASP A 213 -9.05 10.58 -28.32
C ASP A 213 -9.56 9.40 -27.51
N VAL A 214 -9.52 8.20 -28.08
CA VAL A 214 -10.07 7.00 -27.43
C VAL A 214 -8.95 6.32 -26.64
N TYR A 215 -9.20 6.08 -25.35
CA TYR A 215 -8.28 5.33 -24.50
C TYR A 215 -8.46 3.82 -24.71
N GLY A 216 -9.71 3.36 -24.89
CA GLY A 216 -10.01 1.98 -25.25
C GLY A 216 -11.36 1.48 -24.72
N ARG A 217 -11.66 0.23 -25.04
CA ARG A 217 -12.79 -0.54 -24.50
C ARG A 217 -12.25 -1.58 -23.52
N CYS A 218 -12.90 -1.77 -22.38
CA CYS A 218 -12.53 -2.86 -21.49
C CYS A 218 -12.89 -4.22 -22.10
N ALA A 219 -11.93 -5.14 -22.16
CA ALA A 219 -12.15 -6.50 -22.65
C ALA A 219 -13.10 -7.33 -21.76
N ASN A 220 -13.25 -6.97 -20.48
CA ASN A 220 -14.10 -7.71 -19.55
C ASN A 220 -15.54 -7.14 -19.49
N CYS A 221 -15.69 -5.86 -19.15
CA CYS A 221 -17.00 -5.26 -18.93
C CYS A 221 -17.53 -4.44 -20.12
N GLY A 222 -16.76 -4.30 -21.21
CA GLY A 222 -17.15 -3.53 -22.38
C GLY A 222 -17.18 -2.01 -22.20
N GLN A 223 -16.84 -1.50 -21.01
CA GLN A 223 -16.87 -0.06 -20.74
C GLN A 223 -15.89 0.69 -21.63
N LEU A 224 -16.38 1.77 -22.27
CA LEU A 224 -15.60 2.65 -23.14
C LEU A 224 -14.99 3.81 -22.35
N TYR A 225 -13.75 4.16 -22.68
CA TYR A 225 -13.02 5.29 -22.11
C TYR A 225 -12.48 6.17 -23.24
N TRP A 226 -12.76 7.47 -23.16
CA TRP A 226 -12.29 8.46 -24.12
C TRP A 226 -12.01 9.80 -23.46
N ARG A 227 -11.13 10.58 -24.08
CA ARG A 227 -10.75 11.93 -23.73
C ARG A 227 -11.78 12.90 -24.28
N GLY A 228 -12.67 13.40 -23.41
CA GLY A 228 -13.62 14.47 -23.75
C GLY A 228 -13.07 15.86 -23.45
N ALA A 229 -13.80 16.90 -23.87
CA ALA A 229 -13.44 18.32 -23.65
C ALA A 229 -13.30 18.73 -22.16
N HIS A 230 -13.85 17.94 -21.23
CA HIS A 230 -13.78 18.16 -19.78
C HIS A 230 -12.93 17.10 -19.05
N GLY A 231 -12.09 16.34 -19.76
CA GLY A 231 -11.30 15.23 -19.20
C GLY A 231 -10.34 15.64 -18.08
N GLY A 232 -9.83 16.88 -18.11
CA GLY A 232 -8.57 17.32 -17.49
C GLY A 232 -8.32 16.99 -16.01
N HIS A 233 -9.33 16.59 -15.23
CA HIS A 233 -9.10 16.07 -13.89
C HIS A 233 -8.34 14.74 -13.89
N LEU A 234 -8.66 13.79 -14.79
CA LEU A 234 -8.01 12.49 -14.82
C LEU A 234 -6.57 12.60 -15.33
N GLU A 235 -6.33 13.43 -16.33
CA GLU A 235 -4.99 13.70 -16.84
C GLU A 235 -4.12 14.38 -15.81
N ARG A 236 -4.67 15.32 -15.03
CA ARG A 236 -3.93 15.90 -13.90
C ARG A 236 -3.52 14.85 -12.87
N ILE A 237 -4.35 13.85 -12.57
CA ILE A 237 -3.96 12.73 -11.69
C ILE A 237 -2.77 11.96 -12.30
N VAL A 238 -2.81 11.68 -13.60
CA VAL A 238 -1.73 10.98 -14.31
C VAL A 238 -0.44 11.81 -14.32
N GLU A 239 -0.53 13.11 -14.60
CA GLU A 239 0.61 14.04 -14.62
C GLU A 239 1.24 14.19 -13.24
N ASP A 240 0.44 14.38 -12.20
CA ASP A 240 0.92 14.50 -10.81
C ASP A 240 1.59 13.21 -10.34
N ALA A 241 1.02 12.04 -10.66
CA ALA A 241 1.60 10.73 -10.34
C ALA A 241 2.92 10.50 -11.07
N THR A 242 3.00 10.86 -12.36
CA THR A 242 4.22 10.72 -13.16
C THR A 242 5.34 11.60 -12.62
N ARG A 243 5.03 12.86 -12.28
CA ARG A 243 6.00 13.80 -11.69
C ARG A 243 6.50 13.31 -10.33
N LEU A 244 5.62 12.77 -9.50
CA LEU A 244 5.99 12.21 -8.20
C LEU A 244 7.01 11.08 -8.36
N LEU A 245 6.75 10.11 -9.24
CA LEU A 245 7.64 8.96 -9.40
C LEU A 245 8.99 9.33 -10.01
N GLN A 246 9.03 10.31 -10.91
CA GLN A 246 10.29 10.87 -11.40
C GLN A 246 11.13 11.42 -10.24
N SER A 247 10.52 12.15 -9.31
CA SER A 247 11.24 12.68 -8.14
C SER A 247 11.72 11.59 -7.17
N VAL A 248 10.96 10.50 -7.02
CA VAL A 248 11.34 9.36 -6.18
C VAL A 248 12.53 8.61 -6.78
N GLN A 249 12.59 8.48 -8.10
CA GLN A 249 13.66 7.79 -8.82
C GLN A 249 14.97 8.60 -8.87
N GLU A 250 14.89 9.93 -8.86
CA GLU A 250 16.06 10.81 -8.86
C GLU A 250 16.78 10.88 -7.49
N GLY A 251 16.13 10.40 -6.42
CA GLY A 251 16.65 10.47 -5.04
C GLY A 251 16.62 11.88 -4.44
N PRO A 252 16.80 12.03 -3.11
CA PRO A 252 16.96 13.35 -2.51
C PRO A 252 18.24 14.00 -3.07
N ARG A 253 18.10 15.18 -3.68
CA ARG A 253 19.24 16.02 -4.11
C ARG A 253 20.05 16.53 -2.94
#